data_AF-A0A6J6AZF5-F1
#
_entry.id   AF-A0A6J6AZF5-F1
#
_cell.length_a   1.000
_cell.length_b   1.000
_cell.length_c   1.000
_cell.angle_alpha   90.00
_cell.angle_beta   90.00
_cell.angle_gamma   90.00
#
_symmetry.space_group_name_H-M   'P 1'
#
loop_
_entity.id
_entity.type
_entity.pdbx_description
1 polymer ?
#
loop_
_entity_poly.entity_id
_entity_poly.type
_entity_poly.pdbx_seq_one_letter_code
_entity_poly.pdbx_strand_id
1 'polypeptide(L)' 'MKFTITSGNPTEEELLALKSILDRHIVQDLKPVIKRSVFALPQLRQPLPHQITFGARRKSK' A
#
# COMPACT_ATOMS: atom_id res chain seq x y z
N MET A 1 13.57 4.61 -26.38
CA MET A 1 12.42 4.36 -27.29
C MET A 1 11.33 5.35 -26.94
N LYS A 2 10.77 6.08 -27.91
CA LYS A 2 9.64 6.99 -27.67
C LYS A 2 8.36 6.28 -28.10
N PHE A 3 7.43 6.08 -27.17
CA PHE A 3 6.11 5.51 -27.48
C PHE A 3 5.16 6.62 -27.89
N THR A 4 4.60 6.51 -29.10
CA THR A 4 3.70 7.54 -29.65
C THR A 4 2.34 7.53 -28.97
N ILE A 5 1.93 6.38 -28.44
CA ILE A 5 0.71 6.21 -27.65
C ILE A 5 0.60 7.19 -26.47
N THR A 6 1.72 7.57 -25.85
CA THR A 6 1.73 8.48 -24.69
C THR A 6 1.33 9.91 -25.05
N SER A 7 1.51 10.28 -26.32
CA SER A 7 1.12 11.59 -26.87
C SER A 7 -0.30 11.61 -27.47
N GLY A 8 -1.03 10.49 -27.40
CA GLY A 8 -2.40 10.38 -27.88
C GLY A 8 -2.55 10.05 -29.37
N ASN A 9 -1.44 9.91 -30.11
CA ASN A 9 -1.42 9.50 -31.51
C ASN A 9 -0.74 8.14 -31.67
N PRO A 10 -1.41 7.04 -31.28
CA PRO A 10 -0.82 5.70 -31.38
C PRO A 10 -0.69 5.24 -32.84
N THR A 11 0.35 4.45 -33.11
CA THR A 11 0.44 3.69 -34.36
C THR A 11 -0.47 2.46 -34.32
N GLU A 12 -0.81 1.92 -35.49
CA GLU A 12 -1.68 0.75 -35.59
C GLU A 12 -1.11 -0.48 -34.86
N GLU A 13 0.20 -0.65 -34.91
CA GLU A 13 0.92 -1.72 -34.20
C GLU A 13 0.80 -1.59 -32.68
N GLU A 14 0.98 -0.38 -32.13
CA GLU A 14 0.83 -0.11 -30.70
C GLU A 14 -0.61 -0.40 -30.24
N LEU A 15 -1.60 -0.06 -31.06
CA LEU A 15 -3.02 -0.34 -30.80
C LEU A 15 -3.32 -1.84 -30.77
N LEU A 16 -2.78 -2.61 -31.72
CA LEU A 16 -2.95 -4.06 -31.77
C LEU A 16 -2.32 -4.74 -30.56
N ALA A 17 -1.12 -4.31 -30.18
CA ALA A 17 -0.43 -4.80 -28.99
C ALA A 17 -1.26 -4.54 -27.72
N LEU A 18 -1.78 -3.32 -27.54
CA LEU A 18 -2.64 -2.98 -26.39
C LEU A 18 -3.90 -3.83 -26.34
N LYS A 19 -4.61 -4.00 -27.47
CA LYS A 19 -5.82 -4.83 -27.53
C LYS A 19 -5.54 -6.26 -27.06
N SER A 20 -4.46 -6.86 -27.55
CA SER A 20 -4.08 -8.23 -27.17
C SER A 20 -3.78 -8.38 -25.67
N ILE A 21 -3.25 -7.33 -25.04
CA ILE A 21 -2.94 -7.32 -23.60
C ILE A 21 -4.23 -7.09 -22.80
N LEU A 22 -5.08 -6.16 -23.22
CA LEU A 22 -6.35 -5.86 -22.56
C LEU A 22 -7.29 -7.07 -22.54
N ASP A 23 -7.35 -7.83 -23.64
CA ASP A 23 -8.16 -9.05 -23.72
C ASP A 23 -7.71 -10.13 -22.72
N ARG A 24 -6.42 -10.14 -22.38
CA ARG A 24 -5.81 -11.09 -21.42
C ARG A 24 -5.73 -10.53 -20.00
N HIS A 25 -6.02 -9.24 -19.82
CA HIS A 25 -5.83 -8.57 -18.54
C HIS A 25 -6.99 -8.91 -17.58
N ILE A 26 -6.66 -9.60 -16.49
CA ILE A 26 -7.61 -9.86 -15.40
C ILE A 26 -7.79 -8.55 -14.62
N VAL A 27 -9.01 -8.00 -14.64
CA VAL A 27 -9.35 -6.81 -13.88
C VAL A 27 -9.16 -7.10 -12.38
N GLN A 28 -8.18 -6.43 -11.78
CA GLN A 28 -7.97 -6.48 -10.33
C GLN A 28 -8.69 -5.32 -9.67
N ASP A 29 -9.74 -5.62 -8.91
CA ASP A 29 -10.42 -4.62 -8.10
C ASP A 29 -9.66 -4.43 -6.78
N LEU A 30 -8.66 -3.55 -6.81
CA LEU A 30 -7.85 -3.23 -5.64
C LEU A 30 -8.66 -2.29 -4.73
N LYS A 31 -9.32 -2.87 -3.73
CA LYS A 31 -9.91 -2.06 -2.65
C LYS A 31 -8.78 -1.24 -2.02
N PRO A 32 -8.91 0.10 -1.93
CA PRO A 32 -7.90 0.90 -1.26
C PRO A 32 -7.83 0.44 0.18
N VAL A 33 -6.73 -0.24 0.54
CA VAL A 33 -6.43 -0.51 1.94
C VAL A 33 -6.04 0.84 2.52
N ILE A 34 -7.00 1.52 3.13
CA ILE A 34 -6.71 2.67 4.00
C ILE A 34 -5.92 2.08 5.18
N LYS A 35 -4.60 1.98 5.02
CA LYS A 35 -3.70 1.71 6.13
C LYS A 35 -3.89 2.90 7.06
N ARG A 36 -4.62 2.70 8.18
CA ARG A 36 -4.74 3.72 9.23
C ARG A 36 -3.32 4.20 9.50
N SER A 37 -3.04 5.47 9.23
CA SER A 37 -1.67 5.97 9.28
C SER A 37 -1.17 5.78 10.71
N VAL A 38 -0.05 5.08 10.85
CA VAL A 38 0.64 4.95 12.14
C VAL A 38 1.30 6.29 12.52
N PHE A 39 1.32 7.25 11.60
CA PHE A 39 1.86 8.59 11.79
C PHE A 39 1.24 9.32 12.99
N ALA A 40 -0.06 9.13 13.24
CA ALA A 40 -0.74 9.74 14.37
C ALA A 40 -0.74 8.89 15.65
N LEU A 41 -0.19 7.66 15.61
CA LEU A 41 -0.04 6.87 16.82
C LEU A 41 1.13 7.41 17.63
N PRO A 42 1.00 7.58 18.95
CA PRO A 42 2.13 7.88 19.82
C PRO A 42 3.14 6.73 19.76
N GLN A 43 4.11 6.84 18.86
CA GLN A 43 5.21 5.90 18.79
C GLN A 43 6.22 6.28 19.86
N LEU A 44 6.28 5.50 20.94
CA LEU A 44 7.48 5.50 21.77
C LEU A 44 8.64 5.05 20.89
N ARG A 45 9.67 5.90 20.75
CA ARG A 45 10.83 5.59 19.90
C ARG A 45 11.50 4.27 20.31
N GLN A 46 11.39 3.91 21.59
CA GLN A 46 11.84 2.65 22.19
C GLN A 46 10.97 2.37 23.44
N PRO A 47 10.72 1.10 23.80
CA PRO A 47 10.12 0.79 25.10
C PRO A 47 11.03 1.30 26.23
N LEU A 48 10.44 1.88 27.28
CA LEU A 48 11.22 2.30 28.45
C LEU A 48 11.89 1.07 29.08
N PRO A 49 13.20 1.12 29.38
CA PRO A 49 13.93 -0.02 29.93
C PRO A 49 13.39 -0.49 31.30
N HIS A 50 12.67 0.38 31.99
CA HIS A 50 11.98 0.07 33.25
C HIS A 50 10.51 0.42 33.13
N GLN A 51 9.70 -0.57 32.73
CA GLN A 51 8.25 -0.46 32.70
C GLN A 51 7.72 -0.36 34.14
N ILE A 52 7.48 0.87 34.63
CA ILE A 52 6.77 1.06 35.89
C ILE A 52 5.30 0.75 35.62
N THR A 53 4.83 -0.41 36.04
CA THR A 53 3.39 -0.66 36.09
C THR A 53 2.80 0.23 37.19
N PHE A 54 2.15 1.32 36.82
CA PHE A 54 1.42 2.15 37.78
C PHE A 54 0.17 1.38 38.24
N GLY A 55 0.18 0.94 39.51
CA GLY A 55 -0.93 0.20 40.12
C GLY A 55 -0.47 -0.89 41.08
N ALA A 56 -1.26 -1.12 42.13
CA ALA A 56 -0.98 -2.14 43.14
C ALA A 56 -1.14 -3.54 42.55
N ARG A 57 -0.03 -4.26 42.33
CA ARG A 57 -0.09 -5.71 42.10
C ARG A 57 -0.57 -6.38 43.39
N ARG A 58 -1.75 -7.00 43.38
CA ARG A 58 -2.14 -7.95 44.43
C ARG A 58 -1.13 -9.09 44.44
N LYS A 59 -0.37 -9.25 45.52
CA LYS A 59 0.42 -10.47 45.73
C LYS A 59 -0.56 -11.63 45.97
N SER A 60 -0.60 -12.61 45.07
CA SER A 60 -1.23 -13.89 45.40
C SER A 60 -0.32 -14.65 46.37
N LYS A 61 -0.95 -15.30 47.34
CA LYS A 61 -0.32 -16.07 48.41
C LYS A 61 0.31 -17.35 47.89
#